data_AF-A0A5D6XMB5-F1
#
_entry.id   AF-A0A5D6XMB5-F1
#
_cell.length_a   1.000
_cell.length_b   1.000
_cell.length_c   1.000
_cell.angle_alpha   90.00
_cell.angle_beta   90.00
_cell.angle_gamma   90.00
#
_symmetry.space_group_name_H-M   'P 1'
#
loop_
_entity.id
_entity.type
_entity.pdbx_description
1 polymer ?
#
loop_
_entity_poly.entity_id
_entity_poly.type
_entity_poly.pdbx_seq_one_letter_code
_entity_poly.pdbx_strand_id
1 'polypeptide(L)'
;MKIRELILWKIMQLKAVWRIMAFIYFFTLFLGIKFSDSADVARTWAGAATDNSLLVKSINDVMMTLTMYVWRYLFMNCLWLSFFSMAPVLQIVPHPLIASLVTFDGVRGRYLHRGIYSMTAIANDIGLRAARHRQGAPVNIFVGTNSVGLSRGDNFHTPAEVKRDTSSAHWDVPLSLILDFGINALAWIGLFFLPSQKLDA
;
A
#
# COMPACT_ATOMS: atom_id res chain seq x y z
N MET A 1 40.65 -9.11 -4.59
CA MET A 1 39.19 -9.20 -4.32
C MET A 1 38.91 -10.48 -3.56
N LYS A 2 38.17 -10.40 -2.46
CA LYS A 2 37.84 -11.57 -1.63
C LYS A 2 36.88 -12.47 -2.42
N ILE A 3 37.03 -13.80 -2.34
CA ILE A 3 36.23 -14.80 -3.07
C ILE A 3 34.71 -14.51 -3.05
N ARG A 4 34.22 -13.95 -1.93
CA ARG A 4 32.82 -13.53 -1.74
C ARG A 4 32.36 -12.42 -2.70
N GLU A 5 33.22 -11.46 -3.03
CA GLU A 5 32.92 -10.36 -3.95
C GLU A 5 32.76 -10.86 -5.39
N LEU A 6 33.58 -11.84 -5.78
CA LEU A 6 33.49 -12.48 -7.11
C LEU A 6 32.22 -13.31 -7.25
N ILE A 7 31.80 -14.01 -6.19
CA ILE A 7 30.55 -14.77 -6.16
C ILE A 7 29.36 -13.80 -6.29
N LEU A 8 29.34 -12.71 -5.52
CA LEU A 8 28.30 -11.67 -5.63
C LEU A 8 28.26 -11.05 -7.04
N TRP A 9 29.41 -10.73 -7.61
CA TRP A 9 29.52 -10.19 -8.96
C TRP A 9 28.91 -11.13 -10.01
N LYS A 10 29.23 -12.43 -9.96
CA LYS A 10 28.65 -13.43 -10.86
C LYS A 10 27.14 -13.56 -10.69
N ILE A 11 26.63 -13.51 -9.45
CA ILE A 11 25.19 -13.55 -9.19
C ILE A 11 24.49 -12.31 -9.76
N MET A 12 25.08 -11.13 -9.60
CA MET A 12 24.53 -9.88 -10.14
C MET A 12 24.45 -9.85 -11.66
N GLN A 13 25.28 -10.62 -12.38
CA GLN A 13 25.22 -10.69 -13.84
C GLN A 13 24.09 -11.58 -14.37
N LEU A 14 23.40 -12.35 -13.52
CA LEU A 14 22.28 -13.18 -13.94
C LEU A 14 21.10 -12.31 -14.37
N LYS A 15 20.59 -12.54 -15.60
CA LYS A 15 19.38 -11.87 -16.12
C LYS A 15 18.18 -11.97 -15.18
N ALA A 16 18.04 -13.09 -14.46
CA ALA A 16 16.99 -13.30 -13.48
C ALA A 16 17.09 -12.32 -12.29
N VAL A 17 18.29 -11.98 -11.84
CA VAL A 17 18.50 -11.04 -10.73
C VAL A 17 18.11 -9.63 -11.14
N TRP A 18 18.48 -9.19 -12.34
CA TRP A 18 18.05 -7.89 -12.87
C TRP A 18 16.54 -7.76 -13.03
N ARG A 19 15.87 -8.83 -13.50
CA ARG A 19 14.40 -8.88 -13.58
C ARG A 19 13.74 -8.75 -12.21
N ILE A 20 14.24 -9.47 -11.20
CA ILE A 20 13.72 -9.39 -9.83
C ILE A 20 13.97 -8.00 -9.22
N MET A 21 15.16 -7.42 -9.43
CA MET A 21 15.43 -6.05 -8.96
C MET A 21 14.48 -5.05 -9.60
N ALA A 22 14.32 -5.09 -10.94
CA ALA A 22 13.39 -4.21 -11.64
C ALA A 22 11.95 -4.36 -11.12
N PHE A 23 11.51 -5.59 -10.88
CA PHE A 23 10.22 -5.87 -10.22
C PHE A 23 10.13 -5.19 -8.85
N ILE A 24 11.08 -5.42 -7.95
CA ILE A 24 11.05 -4.86 -6.59
C ILE A 24 11.05 -3.32 -6.67
N TYR A 25 11.93 -2.70 -7.46
CA TYR A 25 11.97 -1.25 -7.58
C TYR A 25 10.65 -0.67 -8.08
N PHE A 26 10.11 -1.21 -9.18
CA PHE A 26 8.86 -0.72 -9.76
C PHE A 26 7.68 -0.93 -8.80
N PHE A 27 7.55 -2.15 -8.27
CA PHE A 27 6.45 -2.53 -7.38
C PHE A 27 6.47 -1.73 -6.07
N THR A 28 7.64 -1.55 -5.45
CA THR A 28 7.77 -0.77 -4.21
C THR A 28 7.69 0.73 -4.42
N LEU A 29 8.08 1.24 -5.59
CA LEU A 29 7.94 2.65 -5.93
C LEU A 29 6.46 3.03 -6.02
N PHE A 30 5.68 2.31 -6.84
CA PHE A 30 4.28 2.67 -7.05
C PHE A 30 3.41 2.40 -5.82
N LEU A 31 3.65 1.29 -5.09
CA LEU A 31 2.96 1.04 -3.81
C LEU A 31 3.40 1.95 -2.65
N GLY A 32 4.55 2.61 -2.81
CA GLY A 32 5.14 3.51 -1.84
C GLY A 32 4.55 4.93 -1.89
N ILE A 33 3.97 5.32 -3.03
CA ILE A 33 3.30 6.61 -3.19
C ILE A 33 1.97 6.54 -2.44
N LYS A 34 1.79 7.46 -1.49
CA LYS A 34 0.60 7.57 -0.64
C LYS A 34 0.29 9.01 -0.33
N PHE A 35 -0.98 9.38 -0.42
CA PHE A 35 -1.45 10.73 -0.12
C PHE A 35 -1.99 10.78 1.31
N SER A 36 -1.06 10.82 2.27
CA SER A 36 -1.37 10.72 3.71
C SER A 36 -2.28 11.83 4.21
N ASP A 37 -2.13 13.06 3.69
CA ASP A 37 -2.92 14.21 4.13
C ASP A 37 -4.41 14.04 3.81
N SER A 38 -4.74 13.62 2.58
CA SER A 38 -6.12 13.32 2.17
C SER A 38 -6.71 12.14 2.94
N ALA A 39 -5.89 11.13 3.27
CA ALA A 39 -6.32 10.00 4.08
C ALA A 39 -6.60 10.41 5.54
N ASP A 40 -5.84 11.35 6.07
CA ASP A 40 -6.07 11.90 7.42
C ASP A 40 -7.34 12.74 7.48
N VAL A 41 -7.69 13.48 6.41
CA VAL A 41 -8.99 14.15 6.30
C VAL A 41 -10.14 13.13 6.37
N ALA A 42 -10.09 12.06 5.57
CA ALA A 42 -11.10 11.00 5.62
C ALA A 42 -11.19 10.36 7.02
N ARG A 43 -10.05 10.17 7.70
CA ARG A 43 -10.01 9.69 9.09
C ARG A 43 -10.66 10.65 10.08
N THR A 44 -10.50 11.96 9.90
CA THR A 44 -11.15 12.97 10.75
C THR A 44 -12.66 12.98 10.54
N TRP A 45 -13.13 12.86 9.29
CA TRP A 45 -14.56 12.76 8.96
C TRP A 45 -15.21 11.48 9.46
N ALA A 46 -14.48 10.35 9.47
CA ALA A 46 -14.90 9.10 10.11
C ALA A 46 -14.91 9.18 11.66
N GLY A 47 -14.50 10.32 12.23
CA GLY A 47 -14.40 10.52 13.66
C GLY A 47 -13.27 9.74 14.33
N ALA A 48 -12.35 9.09 13.61
CA ALA A 48 -11.31 8.20 14.17
C ALA A 48 -10.02 8.92 14.63
N ALA A 49 -10.08 10.25 14.80
CA ALA A 49 -8.94 11.08 15.18
C ALA A 49 -8.57 10.96 16.66
N THR A 50 -9.55 10.88 17.57
CA THR A 50 -9.35 10.98 19.04
C THR A 50 -9.40 9.64 19.78
N ASP A 51 -9.02 8.54 19.13
CA ASP A 51 -9.05 7.20 19.73
C ASP A 51 -7.89 6.94 20.71
N ASN A 52 -8.18 6.16 21.76
CA ASN A 52 -7.19 5.66 22.71
C ASN A 52 -6.15 4.78 22.00
N SER A 53 -4.85 5.08 22.21
CA SER A 53 -3.73 4.37 21.56
C SER A 53 -3.73 2.86 21.81
N LEU A 54 -4.16 2.42 23.00
CA LEU A 54 -4.31 1.00 23.34
C LEU A 54 -5.35 0.30 22.45
N LEU A 55 -6.50 0.94 22.23
CA LEU A 55 -7.57 0.41 21.38
C LEU A 55 -7.09 0.29 19.93
N VAL A 56 -6.39 1.31 19.43
CA VAL A 56 -5.78 1.29 18.09
C VAL A 56 -4.84 0.11 17.92
N LYS A 57 -3.97 -0.13 18.91
CA LYS A 57 -3.03 -1.24 18.88
C LYS A 57 -3.74 -2.58 18.90
N SER A 58 -4.73 -2.77 19.78
CA SER A 58 -5.50 -4.02 19.83
C SER A 58 -6.22 -4.32 18.52
N ILE A 59 -6.83 -3.32 17.87
CA ILE A 59 -7.45 -3.51 16.55
C ILE A 59 -6.40 -3.93 15.52
N ASN A 60 -5.24 -3.27 15.49
CA ASN A 60 -4.15 -3.63 14.57
C ASN A 60 -3.68 -5.07 14.78
N ASP A 61 -3.49 -5.50 16.03
CA ASP A 61 -3.01 -6.86 16.34
C ASP A 61 -4.03 -7.94 15.93
N VAL A 62 -5.32 -7.69 16.19
CA VAL A 62 -6.41 -8.59 15.74
C VAL A 62 -6.48 -8.65 14.21
N MET A 63 -6.43 -7.50 13.54
CA MET A 63 -6.46 -7.43 12.08
C MET A 63 -5.22 -8.05 11.45
N MET A 64 -4.06 -7.98 12.11
CA MET A 64 -2.83 -8.61 11.67
C MET A 64 -2.98 -10.13 11.69
N THR A 65 -3.50 -10.66 12.79
CA THR A 65 -3.75 -12.10 12.95
C THR A 65 -4.77 -12.59 11.91
N LEU A 66 -5.87 -11.86 11.72
CA LEU A 66 -6.89 -12.20 10.72
C LEU A 66 -6.32 -12.17 9.30
N THR A 67 -5.62 -11.09 8.94
CA THR A 67 -5.03 -10.94 7.61
C THR A 67 -4.02 -12.05 7.33
N MET A 68 -3.16 -12.39 8.31
CA MET A 68 -2.23 -13.51 8.17
C MET A 68 -2.94 -14.85 7.98
N TYR A 69 -4.02 -15.09 8.71
CA TYR A 69 -4.81 -16.32 8.59
C TYR A 69 -5.44 -16.45 7.20
N VAL A 70 -6.10 -15.38 6.72
CA VAL A 70 -6.66 -15.29 5.36
C VAL A 70 -5.56 -15.50 4.33
N TRP A 71 -4.40 -14.87 4.52
CA TRP A 71 -3.30 -14.95 3.58
C TRP A 71 -2.73 -16.37 3.48
N ARG A 72 -2.60 -17.04 4.62
CA ARG A 72 -2.16 -18.43 4.70
C ARG A 72 -3.14 -19.37 4.01
N TYR A 73 -4.44 -19.17 4.21
CA TYR A 73 -5.45 -20.07 3.64
C TYR A 73 -5.61 -19.89 2.13
N LEU A 74 -5.58 -18.64 1.64
CA LEU A 74 -5.85 -18.34 0.24
C LEU A 74 -4.60 -18.37 -0.67
N PHE A 75 -3.43 -17.93 -0.19
CA PHE A 75 -2.30 -17.63 -1.07
C PHE A 75 -1.08 -18.56 -0.93
N MET A 76 -1.08 -19.48 0.04
CA MET A 76 0.09 -20.34 0.31
C MET A 76 0.39 -21.34 -0.83
N ASN A 77 -0.62 -21.65 -1.66
CA ASN A 77 -0.49 -22.54 -2.82
C ASN A 77 -0.68 -21.82 -4.18
N CYS A 78 -0.61 -20.49 -4.22
CA CYS A 78 -0.81 -19.74 -5.45
C CYS A 78 0.50 -19.48 -6.21
N LEU A 79 0.38 -19.34 -7.53
CA LEU A 79 1.44 -18.81 -8.40
C LEU A 79 1.93 -17.46 -7.87
N TRP A 80 3.25 -17.22 -7.94
CA TRP A 80 3.84 -15.96 -7.46
C TRP A 80 3.23 -14.73 -8.14
N LEU A 81 2.86 -14.84 -9.42
CA LEU A 81 2.14 -13.79 -10.14
C LEU A 81 0.79 -13.44 -9.49
N SER A 82 0.01 -14.45 -9.10
CA SER A 82 -1.27 -14.25 -8.43
C SER A 82 -1.07 -13.75 -6.99
N PHE A 83 -0.06 -14.25 -6.29
CA PHE A 83 0.29 -13.76 -4.95
C PHE A 83 0.62 -12.26 -4.97
N PHE A 84 1.49 -11.83 -5.88
CA PHE A 84 1.92 -10.43 -5.97
C PHE A 84 0.86 -9.51 -6.61
N SER A 85 -0.03 -10.02 -7.47
CA SER A 85 -1.12 -9.21 -8.02
C SER A 85 -2.20 -8.89 -6.98
N MET A 86 -2.38 -9.76 -5.98
CA MET A 86 -3.40 -9.61 -4.93
C MET A 86 -3.04 -8.56 -3.88
N ALA A 87 -1.75 -8.26 -3.67
CA ALA A 87 -1.34 -7.21 -2.75
C ALA A 87 -1.84 -5.81 -3.18
N PRO A 88 -1.64 -5.36 -4.45
CA PRO A 88 -2.27 -4.14 -4.95
C PRO A 88 -3.80 -4.20 -4.91
N VAL A 89 -4.43 -5.33 -5.23
CA VAL A 89 -5.90 -5.47 -5.18
C VAL A 89 -6.43 -5.19 -3.77
N LEU A 90 -5.83 -5.84 -2.77
CA LEU A 90 -6.22 -5.70 -1.36
C LEU A 90 -5.90 -4.32 -0.79
N GLN A 91 -5.03 -3.54 -1.44
CA GLN A 91 -4.77 -2.15 -1.09
C GLN A 91 -5.71 -1.18 -1.81
N ILE A 92 -5.88 -1.35 -3.12
CA ILE A 92 -6.59 -0.43 -4.02
C ILE A 92 -8.10 -0.55 -3.86
N VAL A 93 -8.66 -1.72 -3.58
CA VAL A 93 -10.12 -1.88 -3.52
C VAL A 93 -10.73 -1.34 -2.22
N PRO A 94 -10.20 -1.67 -1.02
CA PRO A 94 -10.91 -1.36 0.22
C PRO A 94 -10.77 0.11 0.65
N HIS A 95 -9.64 0.76 0.32
CA HIS A 95 -9.41 2.16 0.68
C HIS A 95 -10.37 3.17 0.01
N PRO A 96 -10.53 3.21 -1.33
CA PRO A 96 -11.45 4.15 -1.97
C PRO A 96 -12.90 3.83 -1.65
N LEU A 97 -13.22 2.55 -1.42
CA LEU A 97 -14.56 2.13 -1.01
C LEU A 97 -14.94 2.74 0.35
N ILE A 98 -14.01 2.79 1.30
CA ILE A 98 -14.27 3.43 2.58
C ILE A 98 -14.21 4.94 2.48
N ALA A 99 -13.25 5.46 1.73
CA ALA A 99 -13.16 6.89 1.52
C ALA A 99 -14.49 7.40 0.96
N SER A 100 -15.03 6.76 -0.07
CA SER A 100 -16.33 7.11 -0.64
C SER A 100 -17.49 6.89 0.35
N LEU A 101 -17.53 5.78 1.09
CA LEU A 101 -18.56 5.55 2.11
C LEU A 101 -18.54 6.58 3.25
N VAL A 102 -17.37 7.10 3.60
CA VAL A 102 -17.21 8.11 4.66
C VAL A 102 -17.50 9.52 4.12
N THR A 103 -17.03 9.85 2.91
CA THR A 103 -17.26 11.17 2.29
C THR A 103 -18.72 11.38 1.92
N PHE A 104 -19.42 10.36 1.39
CA PHE A 104 -20.83 10.44 0.99
C PHE A 104 -21.82 10.07 2.10
N ASP A 105 -21.37 10.03 3.36
CA ASP A 105 -22.21 9.77 4.54
C ASP A 105 -22.99 8.44 4.52
N GLY A 106 -22.46 7.42 3.83
CA GLY A 106 -23.07 6.09 3.79
C GLY A 106 -22.90 5.33 5.10
N VAL A 107 -21.66 5.25 5.62
CA VAL A 107 -21.33 4.56 6.89
C VAL A 107 -20.19 5.30 7.61
N ARG A 108 -20.51 6.24 8.50
CA ARG A 108 -19.54 6.94 9.36
C ARG A 108 -19.17 6.14 10.62
N GLY A 109 -18.74 4.89 10.43
CA GLY A 109 -18.34 3.99 11.51
C GLY A 109 -16.84 4.10 11.84
N ARG A 110 -16.50 4.68 12.99
CA ARG A 110 -15.11 4.81 13.50
C ARG A 110 -14.33 3.49 13.46
N TYR A 111 -14.95 2.41 13.96
CA TYR A 111 -14.30 1.08 14.03
C TYR A 111 -14.19 0.39 12.66
N LEU A 112 -15.15 0.63 11.77
CA LEU A 112 -15.16 0.06 10.42
C LEU A 112 -14.07 0.68 9.55
N HIS A 113 -13.95 2.01 9.56
CA HIS A 113 -12.85 2.71 8.87
C HIS A 113 -11.50 2.18 9.35
N ARG A 114 -11.35 2.00 10.67
CA ARG A 114 -10.09 1.58 11.26
C ARG A 114 -9.75 0.13 10.95
N GLY A 115 -10.69 -0.79 11.09
CA GLY A 115 -10.46 -2.21 10.82
C GLY A 115 -9.99 -2.44 9.38
N ILE A 116 -10.65 -1.80 8.42
CA ILE A 116 -10.29 -2.01 7.02
C ILE A 116 -9.00 -1.25 6.65
N TYR A 117 -8.75 -0.04 7.16
CA TYR A 117 -7.47 0.65 6.97
C TYR A 117 -6.29 -0.17 7.53
N SER A 118 -6.48 -0.82 8.68
CA SER A 118 -5.47 -1.73 9.24
C SER A 118 -5.28 -2.96 8.36
N MET A 119 -6.36 -3.58 7.89
CA MET A 119 -6.31 -4.75 7.01
C MET A 119 -5.53 -4.47 5.71
N THR A 120 -5.79 -3.35 5.05
CA THR A 120 -5.08 -2.94 3.82
C THR A 120 -3.61 -2.63 4.09
N ALA A 121 -3.30 -1.94 5.20
CA ALA A 121 -1.93 -1.64 5.59
C ALA A 121 -1.12 -2.93 5.83
N ILE A 122 -1.72 -3.91 6.50
CA ILE A 122 -1.11 -5.22 6.76
C ILE A 122 -0.97 -6.04 5.47
N ALA A 123 -1.99 -6.05 4.61
CA ALA A 123 -1.94 -6.73 3.31
C ALA A 123 -0.79 -6.23 2.43
N ASN A 124 -0.62 -4.91 2.36
CA ASN A 124 0.50 -4.28 1.68
C ASN A 124 1.84 -4.69 2.31
N ASP A 125 1.95 -4.67 3.64
CA ASP A 125 3.18 -5.05 4.35
C ASP A 125 3.53 -6.53 4.15
N ILE A 126 2.55 -7.43 4.03
CA ILE A 126 2.79 -8.84 3.70
C ILE A 126 3.30 -9.00 2.25
N GLY A 127 2.64 -8.38 1.27
CA GLY A 127 3.10 -8.42 -0.12
C GLY A 127 4.50 -7.82 -0.29
N LEU A 128 4.76 -6.73 0.42
CA LEU A 128 6.05 -6.05 0.45
C LEU A 128 7.13 -6.88 1.16
N ARG A 129 6.83 -7.51 2.30
CA ARG A 129 7.76 -8.41 3.00
C ARG A 129 8.10 -9.63 2.16
N ALA A 130 7.12 -10.20 1.46
CA ALA A 130 7.35 -11.28 0.52
C ALA A 130 8.30 -10.86 -0.62
N ALA A 131 8.18 -9.62 -1.11
CA ALA A 131 9.11 -9.06 -2.10
C ALA A 131 10.49 -8.70 -1.49
N ARG A 132 10.54 -8.25 -0.24
CA ARG A 132 11.74 -7.72 0.45
C ARG A 132 12.63 -8.75 1.12
N HIS A 133 12.22 -10.01 1.24
CA HIS A 133 12.98 -11.02 1.99
C HIS A 133 14.42 -11.27 1.43
N ARG A 134 14.82 -10.61 0.33
CA ARG A 134 16.20 -10.60 -0.18
C ARG A 134 16.89 -9.25 -0.40
N GLN A 135 16.21 -8.09 -0.50
CA GLN A 135 16.91 -6.81 -0.72
C GLN A 135 16.12 -5.60 -0.17
N GLY A 136 16.67 -4.99 0.90
CA GLY A 136 16.72 -3.55 1.19
C GLY A 136 15.42 -2.72 1.34
N ALA A 137 15.39 -1.91 2.40
CA ALA A 137 14.40 -0.87 2.68
C ALA A 137 14.56 0.53 2.00
N PRO A 138 15.50 0.82 1.05
CA PRO A 138 15.80 2.21 0.68
C PRO A 138 14.76 2.87 -0.23
N VAL A 139 13.98 2.11 -1.01
CA VAL A 139 13.04 2.68 -2.00
C VAL A 139 11.89 3.42 -1.32
N ASN A 140 11.28 2.86 -0.27
CA ASN A 140 10.20 3.55 0.45
C ASN A 140 10.68 4.80 1.19
N ILE A 141 11.94 4.79 1.66
CA ILE A 141 12.54 5.98 2.30
C ILE A 141 12.77 7.06 1.24
N PHE A 142 13.27 6.67 0.06
CA PHE A 142 13.48 7.58 -1.06
C PHE A 142 12.16 8.17 -1.60
N VAL A 143 11.15 7.33 -1.84
CA VAL A 143 9.82 7.80 -2.27
C VAL A 143 9.23 8.68 -1.18
N GLY A 144 9.19 8.22 0.07
CA GLY A 144 8.66 8.99 1.19
C GLY A 144 9.32 10.35 1.36
N THR A 145 10.63 10.47 1.12
CA THR A 145 11.33 11.76 1.22
C THR A 145 11.08 12.68 0.03
N ASN A 146 10.98 12.14 -1.19
CA ASN A 146 10.82 12.93 -2.41
C ASN A 146 9.37 13.22 -2.78
N SER A 147 8.40 12.45 -2.26
CA SER A 147 6.98 12.64 -2.55
C SER A 147 6.28 13.60 -1.59
N VAL A 148 6.91 14.00 -0.48
CA VAL A 148 6.30 14.90 0.55
C VAL A 148 5.74 16.19 -0.07
N GLY A 149 6.46 16.80 -1.01
CA GLY A 149 6.00 18.03 -1.67
C GLY A 149 4.88 17.81 -2.68
N LEU A 150 4.88 16.66 -3.35
CA LEU A 150 3.91 16.31 -4.40
C LEU A 150 2.58 15.84 -3.81
N SER A 151 2.63 15.07 -2.73
CA SER A 151 1.48 14.44 -2.07
C SER A 151 0.83 15.31 -0.98
N ARG A 152 1.20 16.60 -0.91
CA ARG A 152 0.69 17.54 0.08
C ARG A 152 -0.80 17.82 -0.18
N GLY A 153 -1.64 17.66 0.84
CA GLY A 153 -3.10 17.81 0.74
C GLY A 153 -3.53 19.18 0.23
N ASP A 154 -2.78 20.22 0.58
CA ASP A 154 -2.99 21.61 0.15
C ASP A 154 -2.94 21.78 -1.39
N ASN A 155 -2.33 20.84 -2.13
CA ASN A 155 -2.31 20.84 -3.60
C ASN A 155 -3.62 20.34 -4.22
N PHE A 156 -4.46 19.63 -3.46
CA PHE A 156 -5.63 18.91 -3.96
C PHE A 156 -6.94 19.38 -3.33
N HIS A 157 -6.92 19.90 -2.10
CA HIS A 157 -8.11 20.40 -1.42
C HIS A 157 -7.79 21.57 -0.51
N THR A 158 -8.75 22.48 -0.34
CA THR A 158 -8.59 23.64 0.54
C THR A 158 -8.93 23.26 1.99
N PRO A 159 -8.01 23.41 2.97
CA PRO A 159 -8.25 23.01 4.36
C PRO A 159 -9.46 23.72 5.01
N ALA A 160 -9.75 24.95 4.58
CA ALA A 160 -10.91 25.71 5.04
C ALA A 160 -12.24 25.14 4.54
N GLU A 161 -12.26 24.56 3.33
CA GLU A 161 -13.44 23.93 2.74
C GLU A 161 -13.70 22.55 3.34
N VAL A 162 -12.63 21.78 3.56
CA VAL A 162 -12.68 20.51 4.29
C VAL A 162 -13.25 20.69 5.71
N LYS A 163 -12.87 21.77 6.40
CA LYS A 163 -13.40 22.09 7.73
C LYS A 163 -14.86 22.57 7.71
N ARG A 164 -15.31 23.14 6.58
CA ARG A 164 -16.68 23.63 6.38
C ARG A 164 -17.61 22.57 5.78
N ASP A 165 -17.10 21.37 5.47
CA ASP A 165 -17.86 20.25 4.91
C ASP A 165 -18.63 20.65 3.63
N THR A 166 -17.97 21.40 2.74
CA THR A 166 -18.59 21.88 1.49
C THR A 166 -18.69 20.78 0.43
N SER A 167 -19.63 20.92 -0.50
CA SER A 167 -19.82 19.96 -1.59
C SER A 167 -18.60 19.85 -2.54
N SER A 168 -17.77 20.90 -2.63
CA SER A 168 -16.47 20.86 -3.33
C SER A 168 -15.50 19.87 -2.67
N ALA A 169 -15.33 19.97 -1.36
CA ALA A 169 -14.45 19.10 -0.59
C ALA A 169 -14.86 17.62 -0.65
N HIS A 170 -16.15 17.33 -0.79
CA HIS A 170 -16.68 15.96 -0.96
C HIS A 170 -16.25 15.30 -2.27
N TRP A 171 -15.84 16.07 -3.28
CA TRP A 171 -15.32 15.53 -4.53
C TRP A 171 -13.79 15.61 -4.61
N ASP A 172 -13.18 16.68 -4.10
CA ASP A 172 -11.74 16.90 -4.19
C ASP A 172 -10.92 15.90 -3.36
N VAL A 173 -11.37 15.60 -2.14
CA VAL A 173 -10.71 14.64 -1.25
C VAL A 173 -10.72 13.21 -1.83
N PRO A 174 -11.87 12.62 -2.21
CA PRO A 174 -11.86 11.28 -2.78
C PRO A 174 -11.21 11.22 -4.17
N LEU A 175 -11.25 12.29 -4.98
CA LEU A 175 -10.55 12.33 -6.26
C LEU A 175 -9.03 12.28 -6.08
N SER A 176 -8.49 12.99 -5.09
CA SER A 176 -7.06 12.89 -4.74
C SER A 176 -6.65 11.48 -4.29
N LEU A 177 -7.53 10.79 -3.56
CA LEU A 177 -7.34 9.39 -3.16
C LEU A 177 -7.43 8.45 -4.37
N ILE A 178 -8.39 8.67 -5.29
CA ILE A 178 -8.50 7.92 -6.55
C ILE A 178 -7.24 8.08 -7.41
N LEU A 179 -6.67 9.27 -7.46
CA LEU A 179 -5.39 9.52 -8.15
C LEU A 179 -4.26 8.71 -7.51
N ASP A 180 -4.17 8.71 -6.17
CA ASP A 180 -3.21 7.88 -5.42
C ASP A 180 -3.40 6.39 -5.77
N PHE A 181 -4.63 5.88 -5.81
CA PHE A 181 -4.90 4.50 -6.22
C PHE A 181 -4.57 4.21 -7.68
N GLY A 182 -4.80 5.16 -8.59
CA GLY A 182 -4.41 5.05 -9.99
C GLY A 182 -2.90 4.92 -10.16
N ILE A 183 -2.12 5.69 -9.38
CA ILE A 183 -0.67 5.58 -9.35
C ILE A 183 -0.24 4.24 -8.75
N ASN A 184 -0.87 3.80 -7.65
CA ASN A 184 -0.60 2.49 -7.04
C ASN A 184 -0.92 1.33 -8.01
N ALA A 185 -1.93 1.46 -8.88
CA ALA A 185 -2.28 0.44 -9.89
C ALA A 185 -1.17 0.21 -10.93
N LEU A 186 -0.28 1.18 -11.14
CA LEU A 186 0.90 1.00 -11.99
C LEU A 186 1.83 -0.08 -11.44
N ALA A 187 1.74 -0.45 -10.16
CA ALA A 187 2.47 -1.59 -9.61
C ALA A 187 2.21 -2.90 -10.37
N TRP A 188 1.04 -3.06 -11.03
CA TRP A 188 0.76 -4.23 -11.87
C TRP A 188 1.64 -4.29 -13.13
N ILE A 189 2.08 -3.16 -13.68
CA ILE A 189 3.06 -3.16 -14.78
C ILE A 189 4.36 -3.82 -14.30
N GLY A 190 4.71 -3.64 -13.02
CA GLY A 190 5.83 -4.30 -12.36
C GLY A 190 5.78 -5.83 -12.48
N LEU A 191 4.59 -6.45 -12.49
CA LEU A 191 4.44 -7.90 -12.57
C LEU A 191 5.03 -8.51 -13.85
N PHE A 192 5.14 -7.74 -14.94
CA PHE A 192 5.80 -8.19 -16.17
C PHE A 192 7.27 -8.58 -15.95
N PHE A 193 7.93 -7.90 -15.02
CA PHE A 193 9.33 -8.17 -14.68
C PHE A 193 9.48 -9.42 -13.82
N LEU A 194 8.41 -9.92 -13.20
CA LEU A 194 8.46 -11.12 -12.38
C LEU A 194 8.86 -12.32 -13.25
N PRO A 195 9.94 -13.06 -12.90
CA PRO A 195 10.25 -14.29 -13.60
C PRO A 195 9.09 -15.28 -13.39
N SER A 196 8.75 -16.03 -14.44
CA SER A 196 7.83 -17.16 -14.31
C SER A 196 8.42 -18.11 -13.29
N GLN A 197 7.63 -18.45 -12.27
CA GLN A 197 7.97 -19.50 -11.35
C GLN A 197 8.22 -20.77 -12.17
N LYS A 198 9.39 -21.39 -12.01
CA LYS A 198 9.56 -22.78 -12.45
C LYS A 198 8.61 -23.62 -11.60
N LEU A 199 7.44 -23.94 -12.16
CA LEU A 199 6.67 -25.10 -11.72
C LEU A 199 7.45 -26.30 -12.22
N ASP A 200 8.49 -26.73 -11.49
CA ASP A 200 9.16 -28.01 -11.73
C ASP A 200 9.84 -28.48 -10.44
N ALA A 201 9.08 -29.23 -9.65
CA ALA A 201 9.48 -30.50 -9.03
C ALA A 201 8.22 -31.32 -8.80
#